data_AF-A0A110B094-F1
#
_entry.id   AF-A0A110B094-F1
#
_cell.length_a   1.000
_cell.length_b   1.000
_cell.length_c   1.000
_cell.angle_alpha   90.00
_cell.angle_beta   90.00
_cell.angle_gamma   90.00
#
_symmetry.space_group_name_H-M   'P 1'
#
loop_
_entity.id
_entity.type
_entity.pdbx_description
1 polymer ?
#
loop_
_entity_poly.entity_id
_entity_poly.type
_entity_poly.pdbx_seq_one_letter_code
_entity_poly.pdbx_strand_id
1 'polypeptide(L)' 'MDVEDIAWKLAAKKMANEASAEELRKLDELLRLHPDMKEKAALLFEWWDSGTGRTIEPGNQGLFKKYWNG' A
#
# COMPACT_ATOMS: atom_id res chain seq x y z
N MET A 1 12.62 -5.71 -16.03
CA MET A 1 11.62 -4.92 -15.28
C MET A 1 11.39 -5.67 -13.99
N ASP A 2 11.66 -5.03 -12.85
CA ASP A 2 11.61 -5.70 -11.56
C ASP A 2 10.16 -5.96 -11.12
N VAL A 3 9.93 -7.04 -10.37
CA VAL A 3 8.60 -7.40 -9.85
C VAL A 3 8.08 -6.30 -8.91
N GLU A 4 8.99 -5.69 -8.15
CA GLU A 4 8.69 -4.55 -7.27
C GLU A 4 8.18 -3.34 -8.08
N ASP A 5 8.84 -3.04 -9.18
CA ASP A 5 8.48 -1.96 -10.11
C ASP A 5 7.06 -2.14 -10.69
N ILE A 6 6.70 -3.37 -11.03
CA ILE A 6 5.38 -3.71 -11.58
C ILE A 6 4.31 -3.55 -10.48
N ALA A 7 4.58 -4.04 -9.28
CA ALA A 7 3.64 -3.92 -8.16
C ALA A 7 3.39 -2.46 -7.79
N TRP A 8 4.43 -1.61 -7.73
CA TRP A 8 4.25 -0.19 -7.42
C TRP A 8 3.51 0.59 -8.51
N LYS A 9 3.71 0.25 -9.78
CA LYS A 9 2.91 0.80 -10.88
C LYS A 9 1.43 0.45 -10.74
N LEU A 10 1.11 -0.79 -10.41
CA LEU A 10 -0.27 -1.24 -10.19
C LEU A 10 -0.87 -0.59 -8.93
N ALA A 11 -0.09 -0.46 -7.86
CA ALA A 11 -0.51 0.22 -6.63
C ALA A 11 -0.83 1.70 -6.88
N ALA A 12 -0.01 2.40 -7.66
CA ALA A 12 -0.26 3.79 -8.07
C ALA A 12 -1.57 3.92 -8.88
N LYS A 13 -1.79 3.04 -9.86
CA LYS A 13 -3.05 3.00 -10.62
C LYS A 13 -4.27 2.71 -9.73
N LYS A 14 -4.14 1.82 -8.75
CA LYS A 14 -5.20 1.52 -7.77
C LYS A 14 -5.55 2.78 -6.97
N MET A 15 -4.55 3.51 -6.49
CA MET A 15 -4.75 4.75 -5.72
C MET A 15 -5.36 5.88 -6.56
N ALA A 16 -5.04 5.95 -7.86
CA ALA A 16 -5.64 6.88 -8.81
C ALA A 16 -7.04 6.44 -9.31
N ASN A 17 -7.53 5.27 -8.89
CA ASN A 17 -8.77 4.65 -9.38
C ASN A 17 -8.76 4.38 -10.91
N GLU A 18 -7.58 4.17 -11.49
CA GLU A 18 -7.36 3.88 -12.91
C GLU A 18 -7.02 2.39 -13.16
N ALA A 19 -6.84 1.60 -12.11
CA ALA A 19 -6.54 0.18 -12.23
C ALA A 19 -7.78 -0.62 -12.64
N SER A 20 -7.60 -1.47 -13.66
CA SER A 20 -8.61 -2.45 -14.07
C SER A 20 -8.74 -3.59 -13.05
N ALA A 21 -9.86 -4.32 -13.08
CA ALA A 21 -10.07 -5.47 -12.19
C ALA A 21 -8.97 -6.54 -12.32
N GLU A 22 -8.47 -6.79 -13.53
CA GLU A 22 -7.35 -7.71 -13.78
C GLU A 22 -6.03 -7.21 -13.17
N GLU A 23 -5.78 -5.90 -13.24
CA GLU A 23 -4.60 -5.25 -12.66
C GLU A 23 -4.62 -5.31 -11.13
N LEU A 24 -5.79 -5.11 -10.52
CA LEU A 24 -5.98 -5.26 -9.08
C LEU A 24 -5.76 -6.71 -8.62
N ARG A 25 -6.26 -7.68 -9.39
CA ARG A 25 -6.05 -9.10 -9.09
C ARG A 25 -4.57 -9.49 -9.20
N LYS A 26 -3.88 -8.97 -10.21
CA LYS A 26 -2.43 -9.17 -10.38
C LYS A 26 -1.64 -8.54 -9.24
N LEU A 27 -2.01 -7.33 -8.81
CA LEU A 27 -1.40 -6.68 -7.66
C LEU A 27 -1.59 -7.52 -6.38
N ASP A 28 -2.80 -8.01 -6.13
CA ASP A 28 -3.09 -8.87 -4.96
C ASP A 28 -2.25 -10.15 -4.98
N GLU A 29 -2.12 -10.81 -6.14
CA GLU A 29 -1.29 -11.99 -6.30
C GLU A 29 0.19 -11.70 -6.01
N LEU A 30 0.72 -10.59 -6.53
CA LEU A 30 2.11 -10.18 -6.27
C LEU A 30 2.34 -9.89 -4.78
N LEU A 31 1.44 -9.16 -4.13
CA LEU A 31 1.56 -8.88 -2.69
C LEU A 31 1.41 -10.15 -1.85
N ARG A 32 0.64 -11.15 -2.31
CA ARG A 32 0.52 -12.43 -1.62
C ARG A 32 1.81 -13.26 -1.72
N LEU A 33 2.51 -13.19 -2.84
CA LEU A 33 3.78 -13.88 -3.07
C LEU A 33 4.97 -13.19 -2.38
N HIS A 34 4.88 -11.87 -2.15
CA HIS A 34 5.93 -11.05 -1.56
C HIS A 34 5.44 -10.36 -0.27
N PRO A 35 5.53 -11.03 0.90
CA PRO A 35 4.99 -10.51 2.15
C PRO A 35 5.65 -9.19 2.60
N ASP A 36 6.92 -8.96 2.26
CA ASP A 36 7.60 -7.70 2.55
C ASP A 36 6.96 -6.52 1.79
N MET A 37 6.53 -6.76 0.56
CA MET A 37 5.84 -5.77 -0.26
C MET A 37 4.42 -5.55 0.22
N LYS A 38 3.76 -6.59 0.74
CA LYS A 38 2.42 -6.48 1.33
C LYS A 38 2.39 -5.53 2.52
N GLU A 39 3.35 -5.62 3.43
CA GLU A 39 3.44 -4.71 4.58
C GLU A 39 3.67 -3.26 4.11
N LYS A 40 4.61 -3.04 3.18
CA LYS A 40 4.87 -1.72 2.59
C LYS A 40 3.63 -1.15 1.88
N ALA A 41 2.92 -1.98 1.10
CA ALA A 41 1.72 -1.58 0.37
C ALA A 41 0.55 -1.25 1.31
N ALA A 42 0.39 -1.99 2.41
CA ALA A 42 -0.63 -1.70 3.41
C ALA A 42 -0.41 -0.32 4.05
N LEU A 43 0.83 0.01 4.43
CA LEU A 43 1.19 1.33 4.96
C LEU A 43 0.95 2.44 3.93
N LEU A 44 1.32 2.20 2.67
CA LEU A 44 1.10 3.14 1.58
C LEU A 44 -0.39 3.43 1.37
N PHE A 45 -1.23 2.39 1.33
CA PHE A 45 -2.68 2.55 1.16
C PHE A 45 -3.33 3.19 2.38
N GLU A 46 -2.88 2.85 3.60
CA GLU A 46 -3.36 3.47 4.83
C GLU A 46 -3.03 4.98 4.86
N TRP A 47 -1.81 5.35 4.47
CA TRP A 47 -1.41 6.75 4.39
C TRP A 47 -2.18 7.51 3.31
N TRP A 48 -2.36 6.91 2.13
CA TRP A 48 -3.14 7.49 1.04
C TRP A 48 -4.61 7.71 1.44
N ASP A 49 -5.25 6.70 2.06
CA ASP A 49 -6.62 6.78 2.58
C ASP A 49 -6.74 7.84 3.69
N SER A 50 -5.77 7.90 4.62
CA SER A 50 -5.75 8.89 5.71
C SER A 50 -5.58 10.32 5.20
N GLY A 51 -4.83 10.53 4.11
CA GLY A 51 -4.67 11.84 3.46
C GLY A 51 -5.97 12.38 2.83
N THR A 52 -6.96 11.51 2.59
CA THR A 52 -8.27 11.89 2.02
C THR A 52 -9.35 12.23 3.06
N GLY A 53 -9.00 12.33 4.35
CA GLY A 53 -9.87 12.93 5.36
C GLY A 53 -10.37 12.02 6.48
N ARG A 54 -9.53 11.08 6.96
CA ARG A 54 -9.71 10.56 8.32
C ARG A 54 -8.66 11.20 9.24
N THR A 55 -9.13 12.08 10.12
CA THR A 55 -8.44 12.42 11.37
C THR A 55 -7.93 11.13 11.98
N ILE A 56 -6.60 10.99 12.04
CA ILE A 56 -5.95 9.86 12.70
C ILE A 56 -6.41 9.87 14.15
N GLU A 57 -7.36 9.00 14.51
CA GLU A 57 -7.68 8.76 15.90
C GLU A 57 -6.38 8.33 16.61
N PRO A 58 -6.06 8.89 17.78
CA PRO A 58 -4.75 8.76 18.42
C PRO A 58 -4.33 7.33 18.80
N GLY A 59 -5.16 6.31 18.52
CA GLY A 59 -4.83 4.89 18.72
C GLY A 59 -3.93 4.26 17.67
N ASN A 60 -3.88 4.79 16.43
CA ASN A 60 -3.10 4.16 15.33
C ASN A 60 -1.71 4.80 15.08
N GLN A 61 -1.34 5.82 15.86
CA GLN A 61 -0.03 6.49 15.76
C GLN A 61 1.15 5.60 16.22
N GLY A 62 0.88 4.42 16.79
CA GLY A 62 1.88 3.48 17.28
C GLY A 62 2.60 2.68 16.18
N LEU A 63 1.97 2.47 15.02
CA LEU A 63 2.58 1.70 13.92
C LEU A 63 3.66 2.49 13.20
N PHE A 64 3.42 3.77 12.92
CA PHE A 64 4.40 4.65 12.25
C PHE A 64 5.68 4.88 13.09
N LYS A 65 5.57 4.93 14.42
CA LYS A 65 6.73 5.13 15.31
C LYS A 65 7.64 3.90 15.43
N LYS A 66 7.12 2.68 15.19
CA LYS A 66 7.89 1.44 15.37
C LYS A 66 8.95 1.24 14.28
N TYR A 67 8.73 1.75 13.08
CA TYR A 67 9.61 1.52 11.93
C TYR A 67 10.54 2.68 11.58
N TRP A 68 10.36 3.86 12.19
CA TRP A 68 11.22 5.04 11.95
C TRP A 68 12.12 5.40 13.13
N ASN A 69 11.98 4.74 14.28
CA ASN A 69 12.88 4.93 15.42
C ASN A 69 13.18 3.57 16.08
N GLY A 70 14.19 2.88 15.56
CA GLY A 70 14.70 1.60 16.05
C GLY A 70 15.78 1.06 15.13
#